data_AF-A0A016W520-F1
#
_entry.id   AF-A0A016W520-F1
#
_cell.length_a   1.000
_cell.length_b   1.000
_cell.length_c   1.000
_cell.angle_alpha   90.00
_cell.angle_beta   90.00
_cell.angle_gamma   90.00
#
_symmetry.space_group_name_H-M   'P 1'
#
loop_
_entity.id
_entity.type
_entity.pdbx_description
1 polymer ?
#
loop_
_entity_poly.entity_id
_entity_poly.type
_entity_poly.pdbx_seq_one_letter_code
_entity_poly.pdbx_strand_id
1 'polypeptide(L)'
;MMSFAVFDILYAMADTIVKPLMFLHGDSFIVFSSGVLHGRTTIGSEACCAICALFCASVAFLGLHFIYRYIVVCQSYKLYLFTWPYSTIWIAFVAFFTAYWGLVCYFLLCPDRSFREYIRGSFAAAFEDDTLNVGFIGALYYTVQNSTTVVNWGYCAGIANLLLIQFTTFSIIIYCGPHIYFNLTKVTLSARTRNLQIQLFRALVAQTLLPLFLCYIPCTMIFLVPLSGLQLGLQVLL
;
A
#
# COMPACT_ATOMS: atom_id res chain seq x y z
N MET A 1 -3.52 0.45 -19.33
CA MET A 1 -4.96 0.20 -19.14
C MET A 1 -5.24 -1.28 -18.97
N MET A 2 -4.94 -2.14 -19.95
CA MET A 2 -5.18 -3.59 -19.80
C MET A 2 -4.36 -4.22 -18.67
N SER A 3 -3.09 -3.84 -18.51
CA SER A 3 -2.25 -4.30 -17.39
C SER A 3 -2.79 -3.93 -16.01
N PHE A 4 -3.54 -2.83 -15.89
CA PHE A 4 -4.17 -2.40 -14.64
C PHE A 4 -5.33 -3.32 -14.27
N ALA A 5 -6.21 -3.63 -15.23
CA ALA A 5 -7.32 -4.55 -15.00
C ALA A 5 -6.84 -5.97 -14.67
N VAL A 6 -5.81 -6.47 -15.36
CA VAL A 6 -5.21 -7.78 -15.05
C VAL A 6 -4.63 -7.78 -13.64
N PHE A 7 -3.92 -6.72 -13.26
CA PHE A 7 -3.39 -6.57 -11.92
C PHE A 7 -4.49 -6.52 -10.85
N ASP A 8 -5.56 -5.74 -11.05
CA ASP A 8 -6.66 -5.63 -10.09
C ASP A 8 -7.35 -6.98 -9.84
N ILE A 9 -7.52 -7.79 -10.89
CA ILE A 9 -8.07 -9.15 -10.77
C ILE A 9 -7.13 -10.03 -9.94
N LEU A 10 -5.83 -10.01 -10.23
CA LEU A 10 -4.84 -10.78 -9.48
C LEU A 10 -4.78 -10.33 -8.01
N TYR A 11 -4.85 -9.03 -7.76
CA TYR A 11 -4.89 -8.47 -6.42
C TYR A 11 -6.13 -8.94 -5.66
N ALA A 12 -7.32 -8.84 -6.26
CA ALA A 12 -8.56 -9.27 -5.63
C ALA A 12 -8.57 -10.77 -5.32
N MET A 13 -8.00 -11.60 -6.21
CA MET A 13 -7.83 -13.04 -5.96
C MET A 13 -6.89 -13.29 -4.77
N ALA A 14 -5.73 -12.63 -4.74
CA ALA A 14 -4.79 -12.77 -3.64
C ALA A 14 -5.42 -12.30 -2.32
N ASP A 15 -6.12 -11.17 -2.32
CA ASP A 15 -6.80 -10.60 -1.17
C ASP A 15 -7.86 -11.57 -0.62
N THR A 16 -8.65 -12.18 -1.49
CA THR A 16 -9.65 -13.20 -1.09
C THR A 16 -8.99 -14.44 -0.47
N ILE A 17 -7.83 -14.87 -0.98
CA ILE A 17 -7.11 -16.05 -0.47
C ILE A 17 -6.49 -15.77 0.90
N VAL A 18 -5.81 -14.63 1.04
CA VAL A 18 -5.07 -14.28 2.26
C VAL A 18 -5.99 -13.74 3.34
N LYS A 19 -7.03 -13.00 2.93
CA LYS A 19 -7.96 -12.24 3.77
C LYS A 19 -7.21 -11.48 4.87
N PRO A 20 -6.40 -10.48 4.48
CA PRO A 20 -5.54 -9.76 5.40
C PRO A 20 -6.38 -8.95 6.39
N LEU A 21 -6.14 -9.12 7.69
CA LEU A 21 -6.76 -8.31 8.74
C LEU A 21 -5.70 -7.53 9.50
N MET A 22 -6.07 -6.35 9.98
CA MET A 22 -5.17 -5.49 10.76
C MET A 22 -5.59 -5.46 12.22
N PHE A 23 -4.62 -5.51 13.12
CA PHE A 23 -4.84 -5.42 14.56
C PHE A 23 -3.78 -4.53 15.21
N LEU A 24 -4.22 -3.63 16.09
CA LEU A 24 -3.36 -2.74 16.86
C LEU A 24 -3.35 -3.16 18.31
N HIS A 25 -2.16 -3.21 18.90
CA HIS A 25 -2.00 -3.44 20.32
C HIS A 25 -0.76 -2.71 20.86
N GLY A 26 -1.00 -1.79 21.80
CA GLY A 26 0.07 -1.01 22.43
C GLY A 26 0.92 -0.29 21.39
N ASP A 27 2.22 -0.58 21.41
CA ASP A 27 3.25 0.00 20.54
C ASP A 27 3.44 -0.79 19.24
N SER A 28 2.44 -1.58 18.85
CA SER A 28 2.50 -2.44 17.67
C SER A 28 1.23 -2.44 16.83
N PHE A 29 1.43 -2.79 15.57
CA PHE A 29 0.36 -3.23 14.69
C PHE A 29 0.79 -4.50 13.96
N ILE A 30 -0.18 -5.33 13.58
CA ILE A 30 0.03 -6.50 12.74
C ILE A 30 -0.95 -6.53 11.58
N VAL A 31 -0.52 -7.10 10.47
CA VAL A 31 -1.34 -7.55 9.33
C VAL A 31 -1.22 -9.06 9.29
N PHE A 32 -2.33 -9.76 9.53
CA PHE A 32 -2.35 -11.22 9.66
C PHE A 32 -3.27 -11.88 8.64
N SER A 33 -2.93 -13.10 8.25
CA SER A 33 -3.73 -13.87 7.30
C SER A 33 -4.85 -14.61 8.03
N SER A 34 -6.09 -14.25 7.70
CA SER A 34 -7.31 -14.87 8.27
C SER A 34 -8.06 -15.77 7.28
N GLY A 35 -7.54 -15.91 6.06
CA GLY A 35 -8.17 -16.62 4.96
C GLY A 35 -7.78 -18.09 4.88
N VAL A 36 -7.61 -18.59 3.65
CA VAL A 36 -7.28 -19.99 3.35
C VAL A 36 -5.93 -20.41 3.93
N LEU A 37 -5.04 -19.45 4.17
CA LEU A 37 -3.69 -19.69 4.71
C LEU A 37 -3.63 -19.63 6.25
N HIS A 38 -4.77 -19.47 6.91
CA HIS A 38 -4.87 -19.58 8.35
C HIS A 38 -4.35 -20.94 8.85
N GLY A 39 -3.65 -20.96 10.00
CA GLY A 39 -2.97 -22.16 10.51
C GLY A 39 -1.59 -22.44 9.88
N ARG A 40 -1.21 -21.72 8.81
CA ARG A 40 0.10 -21.87 8.16
C ARG A 40 1.00 -20.68 8.45
N THR A 41 1.64 -20.67 9.62
CA THR A 41 2.37 -19.51 10.14
C THR A 41 3.38 -18.90 9.17
N THR A 42 4.30 -19.70 8.60
CA THR A 42 5.34 -19.18 7.69
C THR A 42 4.75 -18.70 6.36
N ILE A 43 3.94 -19.54 5.71
CA ILE A 43 3.32 -19.24 4.42
C ILE A 43 2.35 -18.07 4.54
N GLY A 44 1.63 -17.95 5.66
CA GLY A 44 0.74 -16.84 5.94
C GLY A 44 1.48 -15.51 6.08
N SER A 45 2.63 -15.49 6.78
CA SER A 45 3.48 -14.29 6.87
C SER A 45 4.01 -13.88 5.48
N GLU A 46 4.51 -14.83 4.70
CA GLU A 46 4.97 -14.58 3.33
C GLU A 46 3.84 -14.08 2.42
N ALA A 47 2.63 -14.62 2.58
CA ALA A 47 1.46 -14.17 1.85
C ALA A 47 1.02 -12.75 2.25
N CYS A 48 1.16 -12.38 3.53
CA CYS A 48 0.98 -11.00 3.98
C CYS A 48 2.04 -10.06 3.36
N CYS A 49 3.31 -10.48 3.26
CA CYS A 49 4.32 -9.72 2.52
C CYS A 49 3.92 -9.52 1.06
N ALA A 50 3.45 -10.58 0.40
CA ALA A 50 3.01 -10.54 -1.00
C ALA A 50 1.81 -9.60 -1.19
N ILE A 51 0.83 -9.62 -0.28
CA ILE A 51 -0.31 -8.70 -0.32
C ILE A 51 0.14 -7.24 -0.16
N CYS A 52 1.03 -6.95 0.79
CA CYS A 52 1.58 -5.59 0.94
C CYS A 52 2.39 -5.16 -0.29
N ALA A 53 3.11 -6.07 -0.94
CA ALA A 53 3.81 -5.80 -2.18
C ALA A 53 2.83 -5.48 -3.33
N LEU A 54 1.74 -6.24 -3.46
CA LEU A 54 0.72 -5.96 -4.46
C LEU A 54 -0.01 -4.64 -4.15
N PHE A 55 -0.24 -4.31 -2.89
CA PHE A 55 -0.73 -2.98 -2.50
C PHE A 55 0.20 -1.86 -2.97
N CYS A 56 1.52 -2.02 -2.88
CA CYS A 56 2.46 -1.08 -3.50
C CYS A 56 2.32 -1.02 -5.04
N ALA A 57 2.11 -2.15 -5.69
CA ALA A 57 1.91 -2.19 -7.14
C ALA A 57 0.67 -1.37 -7.56
N SER A 58 -0.43 -1.48 -6.81
CA SER A 58 -1.67 -0.73 -7.07
C SER A 58 -1.45 0.79 -6.96
N VAL A 59 -0.71 1.22 -5.93
CA VAL A 59 -0.28 2.61 -5.74
C VAL A 59 0.60 3.08 -6.90
N ALA A 60 1.60 2.29 -7.30
CA ALA A 60 2.49 2.64 -8.39
C ALA A 60 1.75 2.77 -9.72
N PHE A 61 0.82 1.85 -10.01
CA PHE A 61 -0.03 1.93 -11.19
C PHE A 61 -0.92 3.17 -11.19
N LEU A 62 -1.48 3.53 -10.03
CA LEU A 62 -2.27 4.76 -9.88
C LEU A 62 -1.43 5.99 -10.22
N GLY A 63 -0.21 6.09 -9.68
CA GLY A 63 0.74 7.15 -10.02
C GLY A 63 1.08 7.20 -11.51
N LEU A 64 1.36 6.04 -12.13
CA LEU A 64 1.61 5.93 -13.57
C LEU A 64 0.41 6.36 -14.42
N HIS A 65 -0.81 6.13 -13.93
CA HIS A 65 -2.04 6.56 -14.60
C HIS A 65 -2.10 8.10 -14.69
N PHE A 66 -1.73 8.80 -13.62
CA PHE A 66 -1.63 10.26 -13.61
C PHE A 66 -0.47 10.76 -14.49
N ILE A 67 0.69 10.12 -14.43
CA ILE A 67 1.83 10.47 -15.30
C ILE A 67 1.46 10.30 -16.78
N TYR A 68 0.84 9.18 -17.14
CA TYR A 68 0.38 8.92 -18.51
C TYR A 68 -0.58 10.02 -18.98
N ARG A 69 -1.60 10.34 -18.18
CA ARG A 69 -2.55 11.42 -18.52
C ARG A 69 -1.88 12.77 -18.63
N TYR A 70 -0.96 13.08 -17.72
CA TYR A 70 -0.17 14.30 -17.76
C TYR A 70 0.63 14.39 -19.06
N ILE A 71 1.28 13.31 -19.49
CA ILE A 71 2.01 13.30 -20.76
C ILE A 71 1.06 13.47 -21.95
N VAL A 72 -0.05 12.75 -22.01
CA VAL A 72 -1.03 12.87 -23.11
C VAL A 72 -1.54 14.31 -23.27
N VAL A 73 -1.84 14.99 -22.16
CA VAL A 73 -2.47 16.32 -22.17
C VAL A 73 -1.45 17.45 -22.25
N CYS A 74 -0.41 17.40 -21.42
CA CYS A 74 0.51 18.51 -21.20
C CYS A 74 1.81 18.38 -22.01
N GLN A 75 2.23 17.16 -22.36
CA GLN A 75 3.53 16.89 -22.97
C GLN A 75 3.43 15.79 -24.03
N SER A 76 2.51 15.96 -24.99
CA SER A 76 2.17 14.92 -25.98
C SER A 76 3.38 14.44 -26.79
N TYR A 77 4.41 15.27 -26.96
CA TYR A 77 5.67 14.89 -27.62
C TYR A 77 6.45 13.79 -26.87
N LYS A 78 6.20 13.55 -25.57
CA LYS A 78 6.78 12.46 -24.77
C LYS A 78 5.93 11.19 -24.76
N LEU A 79 4.84 11.15 -25.52
CA LEU A 79 3.94 9.98 -25.55
C LEU A 79 4.66 8.70 -25.97
N TYR A 80 5.76 8.80 -26.73
CA TYR A 80 6.57 7.65 -27.14
C TYR A 80 7.04 6.78 -25.95
N LEU A 81 7.21 7.36 -24.75
CA LEU A 81 7.57 6.64 -23.52
C LEU A 81 6.50 5.63 -23.07
N PHE A 82 5.26 5.79 -23.52
CA PHE A 82 4.13 4.88 -23.23
C PHE A 82 3.73 4.04 -24.44
N THR A 83 4.51 4.10 -25.52
CA THR A 83 4.34 3.22 -26.69
C THR A 83 5.36 2.09 -26.68
N TRP A 84 5.01 0.97 -27.30
CA TRP A 84 5.94 -0.13 -27.47
C TRP A 84 7.13 0.31 -28.34
N PRO A 85 8.39 -0.01 -27.98
CA PRO A 85 8.83 -0.88 -26.88
C PRO A 85 9.14 -0.15 -25.56
N TYR A 86 9.21 1.19 -25.57
CA TYR A 86 9.61 1.99 -24.40
C TYR A 86 8.69 1.80 -23.19
N SER A 87 7.42 1.47 -23.40
CA SER A 87 6.47 1.21 -22.31
C SER A 87 6.86 0.08 -21.36
N THR A 88 7.77 -0.82 -21.77
CA THR A 88 8.31 -1.89 -20.92
C THR A 88 9.08 -1.35 -19.71
N ILE A 89 9.65 -0.15 -19.79
CA ILE A 89 10.35 0.47 -18.66
C ILE A 89 9.43 0.67 -17.45
N TRP A 90 8.17 0.99 -17.69
CA TRP A 90 7.18 1.20 -16.63
C TRP A 90 6.74 -0.10 -15.97
N ILE A 91 6.68 -1.19 -16.76
CA ILE A 91 6.40 -2.53 -16.23
C ILE A 91 7.56 -2.98 -15.34
N ALA A 92 8.80 -2.82 -15.81
CA ALA A 92 9.98 -3.13 -15.03
C ALA A 92 10.09 -2.27 -13.76
N PHE A 93 9.75 -0.98 -13.87
CA PHE A 93 9.69 -0.06 -12.72
C PHE A 93 8.68 -0.54 -11.66
N VAL A 94 7.44 -0.85 -12.06
CA VAL A 94 6.44 -1.37 -11.11
C VAL A 94 6.90 -2.68 -10.48
N ALA A 95 7.37 -3.63 -11.29
CA ALA A 95 7.85 -4.91 -10.80
C ALA A 95 9.00 -4.76 -9.79
N PHE A 96 9.94 -3.84 -10.05
CA PHE A 96 11.04 -3.55 -9.14
C PHE A 96 10.55 -3.00 -7.81
N PHE A 97 9.68 -1.98 -7.81
CA PHE A 97 9.17 -1.38 -6.57
C PHE A 97 8.28 -2.35 -5.79
N THR A 98 7.48 -3.16 -6.48
CA THR A 98 6.69 -4.24 -5.87
C THR A 98 7.59 -5.27 -5.18
N ALA A 99 8.61 -5.77 -5.87
CA ALA A 99 9.56 -6.71 -5.29
C ALA A 99 10.31 -6.09 -4.11
N TYR A 100 10.79 -4.85 -4.25
CA TYR A 100 11.46 -4.12 -3.19
C TYR A 100 10.59 -4.00 -1.94
N TRP A 101 9.34 -3.58 -2.08
CA TRP A 101 8.40 -3.46 -0.96
C TRP A 101 8.17 -4.82 -0.28
N GLY A 102 7.97 -5.89 -1.07
CA GLY A 102 7.84 -7.25 -0.54
C GLY A 102 9.06 -7.70 0.27
N LEU A 103 10.27 -7.39 -0.22
CA LEU A 103 11.51 -7.69 0.50
C LEU A 103 11.65 -6.87 1.78
N VAL A 104 11.27 -5.59 1.77
CA VAL A 104 11.22 -4.75 2.98
C VAL A 104 10.27 -5.36 4.01
N CYS A 105 9.07 -5.76 3.60
CA CYS A 105 8.14 -6.46 4.49
C CYS A 105 8.75 -7.76 5.04
N TYR A 106 9.38 -8.57 4.20
CA TYR A 106 9.94 -9.85 4.60
C TYR A 106 11.12 -9.71 5.57
N PHE A 107 12.06 -8.81 5.30
CA PHE A 107 13.28 -8.68 6.11
C PHE A 107 13.12 -7.79 7.34
N LEU A 108 12.23 -6.78 7.29
CA LEU A 108 12.12 -5.79 8.36
C LEU A 108 10.80 -5.88 9.15
N LEU A 109 9.75 -6.49 8.59
CA LEU A 109 8.42 -6.52 9.22
C LEU A 109 7.92 -7.94 9.55
N CYS A 110 8.65 -8.99 9.17
CA CYS A 110 8.34 -10.33 9.65
C CYS A 110 8.62 -10.41 11.17
N PRO A 111 7.70 -10.97 11.96
CA PRO A 111 7.81 -10.96 13.41
C PRO A 111 8.83 -11.99 13.89
N ASP A 112 9.65 -11.59 14.85
CA ASP A 112 10.44 -12.51 15.65
C ASP A 112 9.59 -13.17 16.75
N ARG A 113 10.20 -14.10 17.48
CA ARG A 113 9.50 -14.81 18.57
C ARG A 113 9.03 -13.86 19.66
N SER A 114 9.84 -12.86 20.00
CA SER A 114 9.52 -11.85 21.02
C SER A 114 8.27 -11.05 20.66
N PHE A 115 8.14 -10.62 19.40
CA PHE A 115 6.96 -9.90 18.94
C PHE A 115 5.71 -10.79 18.94
N ARG A 116 5.84 -12.07 18.54
CA ARG A 116 4.72 -13.03 18.63
C ARG A 116 4.21 -13.21 20.05
N GLU A 117 5.13 -13.34 21.01
CA GLU A 117 4.80 -13.49 22.43
C GLU A 117 4.19 -12.20 23.02
N TYR A 118 4.70 -11.02 22.63
CA TYR A 118 4.17 -9.72 23.05
C TYR A 118 2.68 -9.56 22.72
N ILE A 119 2.28 -9.89 21.50
CA ILE A 119 0.90 -9.67 21.04
C ILE A 119 -0.03 -10.86 21.31
N ARG A 120 0.49 -12.01 21.79
CA ARG A 120 -0.27 -13.25 21.97
C ARG A 120 -1.50 -13.09 22.87
N GLY A 121 -1.32 -12.48 24.04
CA GLY A 121 -2.41 -12.36 25.01
C GLY A 121 -3.56 -11.48 24.53
N SER A 122 -3.24 -10.34 23.91
CA SER A 122 -4.23 -9.41 23.38
C SER A 122 -4.90 -9.91 22.11
N PHE A 123 -4.14 -10.60 21.24
CA PHE A 123 -4.69 -11.26 20.07
C PHE A 123 -5.66 -12.39 20.46
N ALA A 124 -5.29 -13.24 21.42
CA ALA A 124 -6.17 -14.29 21.94
C ALA A 124 -7.45 -13.73 22.57
N ALA A 125 -7.36 -12.60 23.28
CA ALA A 125 -8.53 -11.93 23.82
C ALA A 125 -9.45 -11.32 22.73
N ALA A 126 -8.88 -10.91 21.60
CA ALA A 126 -9.61 -10.24 20.51
C ALA A 126 -10.20 -11.22 19.49
N PHE A 127 -9.53 -12.35 19.22
CA PHE A 127 -9.86 -13.26 18.12
C PHE A 127 -10.05 -14.72 18.56
N GLU A 128 -9.93 -15.03 19.86
CA GLU A 128 -9.99 -16.41 20.40
C GLU A 128 -8.99 -17.37 19.72
N ASP A 129 -7.84 -16.84 19.29
CA ASP A 129 -6.84 -17.57 18.51
C ASP A 129 -5.40 -17.24 18.96
N ASP A 130 -4.43 -18.05 18.54
CA ASP A 130 -3.03 -17.94 18.94
C ASP A 130 -2.15 -17.35 17.83
N THR A 131 -1.36 -16.33 18.16
CA THR A 131 -0.40 -15.68 17.26
C THR A 131 0.68 -16.64 16.74
N LEU A 132 0.88 -17.79 17.38
CA LEU A 132 1.79 -18.83 16.92
C LEU A 132 1.21 -19.67 15.77
N ASN A 133 -0.12 -19.73 15.65
CA ASN A 133 -0.82 -20.48 14.60
C ASN A 133 -1.16 -19.61 13.38
N VAL A 134 -0.88 -18.31 13.46
CA VAL A 134 -1.23 -17.35 12.40
C VAL A 134 0.03 -16.70 11.82
N GLY A 135 0.06 -16.64 10.49
CA GLY A 135 1.06 -15.88 9.76
C GLY A 135 0.70 -14.40 9.76
N PHE A 136 1.63 -13.56 10.19
CA PHE A 136 1.48 -12.11 10.18
C PHE A 136 2.80 -11.40 9.91
N ILE A 137 2.70 -10.14 9.52
CA ILE A 137 3.78 -9.15 9.51
C ILE A 137 3.34 -7.94 10.33
N GLY A 138 4.26 -7.10 10.74
CA GLY A 138 3.92 -5.91 11.51
C GLY A 138 5.13 -5.14 11.97
N ALA A 139 4.89 -4.19 12.87
CA ALA A 139 5.93 -3.45 13.54
C ALA A 139 5.64 -3.42 15.03
N LEU A 140 6.66 -3.73 15.84
CA LEU A 140 6.71 -3.44 17.27
C LEU A 140 7.75 -2.35 17.48
N TYR A 141 7.34 -1.11 17.70
CA TYR A 141 8.27 0.02 17.68
C TYR A 141 9.15 0.10 18.93
N TYR A 142 8.62 -0.30 20.07
CA TYR A 142 9.28 -0.19 21.35
C TYR A 142 9.27 -1.55 22.07
N THR A 143 10.40 -1.91 22.67
CA THR A 143 10.51 -3.07 23.58
C THR A 143 11.08 -2.62 24.92
N VAL A 144 10.67 -3.28 26.00
CA VAL A 144 11.23 -3.01 27.33
C VAL A 144 12.34 -4.02 27.60
N GLN A 145 13.58 -3.52 27.73
CA GLN A 145 14.76 -4.31 28.08
C GLN A 145 15.33 -3.75 29.37
N ASN A 146 15.45 -4.57 30.43
CA ASN A 146 16.01 -4.16 31.74
C ASN A 146 15.38 -2.87 32.30
N SER A 147 14.04 -2.75 32.26
CA SER A 147 13.29 -1.55 32.71
C SER A 147 13.55 -0.28 31.90
N THR A 148 14.19 -0.39 30.74
CA THR A 148 14.40 0.71 29.80
C THR A 148 13.69 0.44 28.48
N THR A 149 12.99 1.44 27.95
CA THR A 149 12.33 1.35 26.65
C THR A 149 13.36 1.55 25.55
N VAL A 150 13.49 0.56 24.67
CA VAL A 150 14.41 0.53 23.54
C VAL A 150 13.62 0.56 22.23
N VAL A 151 14.08 1.39 21.30
CA VAL A 151 13.48 1.52 19.96
C VAL A 151 13.95 0.40 19.05
N ASN A 152 13.02 -0.28 18.39
CA ASN A 152 13.33 -1.27 17.37
C ASN A 152 13.51 -0.59 16.00
N TRP A 153 14.73 -0.12 15.75
CA TRP A 153 15.07 0.61 14.53
C TRP A 153 14.79 -0.14 13.23
N GLY A 154 14.83 -1.48 13.23
CA GLY A 154 14.49 -2.30 12.05
C GLY A 154 13.05 -2.10 11.61
N TYR A 155 12.09 -2.23 12.54
CA TYR A 155 10.67 -2.00 12.26
C TYR A 155 10.42 -0.52 11.88
N CYS A 156 11.03 0.43 12.60
CA CYS A 156 10.93 1.86 12.25
C CYS A 156 11.43 2.15 10.83
N ALA A 157 12.57 1.59 10.43
CA ALA A 157 13.15 1.78 9.11
C ALA A 157 12.29 1.14 8.00
N GLY A 158 11.69 -0.02 8.28
CA GLY A 158 10.73 -0.68 7.39
C GLY A 158 9.52 0.21 7.12
N ILE A 159 8.87 0.69 8.19
CA ILE A 159 7.69 1.56 8.07
C ILE A 159 8.02 2.91 7.43
N ALA A 160 9.15 3.52 7.78
CA ALA A 160 9.60 4.75 7.14
C ALA A 160 9.80 4.58 5.62
N ASN A 161 10.34 3.43 5.18
CA ASN A 161 10.45 3.09 3.76
C ASN A 161 9.09 3.00 3.08
N LEU A 162 8.14 2.28 3.68
CA LEU A 162 6.80 2.12 3.12
C LEU A 162 6.09 3.47 2.97
N LEU A 163 6.15 4.31 4.01
CA LEU A 163 5.60 5.66 3.99
C LEU A 163 6.27 6.55 2.95
N LEU A 164 7.60 6.50 2.82
CA LEU A 164 8.33 7.32 1.84
C LEU A 164 7.89 7.01 0.39
N ILE A 165 7.75 5.73 0.04
CA ILE A 165 7.29 5.32 -1.30
C ILE A 165 5.84 5.78 -1.52
N GLN A 166 4.98 5.59 -0.52
CA GLN A 166 3.58 6.02 -0.56
C GLN A 166 3.45 7.54 -0.75
N PHE A 167 4.18 8.33 0.05
CA PHE A 167 4.18 9.79 -0.04
C PHE A 167 4.70 10.28 -1.38
N THR A 168 5.80 9.71 -1.88
CA THR A 168 6.36 10.06 -3.19
C THR A 168 5.32 9.88 -4.30
N THR A 169 4.57 8.78 -4.28
CA THR A 169 3.53 8.52 -5.29
C THR A 169 2.39 9.53 -5.19
N PHE A 170 1.94 9.86 -3.98
CA PHE A 170 0.92 10.90 -3.80
C PHE A 170 1.38 12.29 -4.21
N SER A 171 2.63 12.65 -3.96
CA SER A 171 3.21 13.92 -4.41
C SER A 171 3.15 14.03 -5.94
N ILE A 172 3.44 12.94 -6.67
CA ILE A 172 3.31 12.89 -8.13
C ILE A 172 1.84 13.11 -8.56
N ILE A 173 0.89 12.43 -7.91
CA ILE A 173 -0.54 12.56 -8.22
C ILE A 173 -1.02 14.00 -7.99
N ILE A 174 -0.67 14.58 -6.85
CA ILE A 174 -1.02 15.96 -6.47
C ILE A 174 -0.38 16.97 -7.43
N TYR A 175 0.83 16.72 -7.92
CA TYR A 175 1.47 17.53 -8.94
C TYR A 175 0.76 17.41 -10.30
N CYS A 176 0.52 16.18 -10.78
CA CYS A 176 -0.06 15.95 -12.11
C CYS A 176 -1.51 16.44 -12.22
N GLY A 177 -2.32 16.27 -11.16
CA GLY A 177 -3.76 16.54 -11.19
C GLY A 177 -4.14 17.95 -11.64
N PRO A 178 -3.70 19.02 -10.94
CA PRO A 178 -3.99 20.40 -11.32
C PRO A 178 -3.47 20.74 -12.71
N HIS A 179 -2.26 20.30 -13.06
CA HIS A 179 -1.67 20.57 -14.37
C HIS A 179 -2.48 19.95 -15.52
N ILE A 180 -2.99 18.73 -15.36
CA ILE A 180 -3.89 18.09 -16.33
C ILE A 180 -5.15 18.93 -16.49
N TYR A 181 -5.78 19.32 -15.38
CA TYR A 181 -7.01 20.12 -15.42
C TYR A 181 -6.82 21.46 -16.15
N PHE A 182 -5.76 22.20 -15.80
CA PHE A 182 -5.47 23.50 -16.42
C PHE A 182 -5.07 23.40 -17.90
N ASN A 183 -4.40 22.34 -18.33
CA ASN A 183 -4.08 22.17 -19.75
C ASN A 183 -5.30 21.73 -20.56
N LEU A 184 -6.18 20.89 -20.01
CA LEU A 184 -7.42 20.49 -20.68
C LEU A 184 -8.33 21.67 -21.04
N THR A 185 -8.26 22.78 -20.29
CA THR A 185 -9.02 24.00 -20.60
C THR A 185 -8.35 24.89 -21.64
N LYS A 186 -7.03 24.75 -21.86
CA LYS A 186 -6.24 25.58 -22.77
C LYS A 186 -6.02 24.94 -24.15
N VAL A 187 -5.94 23.61 -24.23
CA VAL A 187 -5.67 22.91 -25.50
C VAL A 187 -6.86 23.07 -26.45
N THR A 188 -6.56 23.38 -27.71
CA THR A 188 -7.52 23.45 -28.81
C THR A 188 -7.99 22.05 -29.22
N LEU A 189 -8.93 21.51 -28.45
CA LEU A 189 -9.67 20.30 -28.77
C LEU A 189 -11.08 20.65 -29.25
N SER A 190 -11.69 19.76 -30.04
CA SER A 190 -13.13 19.84 -30.31
C SER A 190 -13.91 19.84 -28.98
N ALA A 191 -15.04 20.54 -28.92
CA ALA A 191 -15.87 20.59 -27.71
C ALA A 191 -16.24 19.18 -27.21
N ARG A 192 -16.55 18.26 -28.14
CA ARG A 192 -16.86 16.85 -27.84
C ARG A 192 -15.66 16.13 -27.20
N THR A 193 -14.47 16.22 -27.81
CA THR A 193 -13.26 15.55 -27.31
C THR A 193 -12.83 16.12 -25.95
N ARG A 194 -12.90 17.45 -25.77
CA ARG A 194 -12.57 18.11 -24.51
C ARG A 194 -13.49 17.65 -23.38
N ASN A 195 -14.81 17.63 -23.62
CA ASN A 195 -15.77 17.18 -22.62
C ASN A 195 -15.52 15.72 -22.22
N LEU A 196 -15.22 14.85 -23.20
CA LEU A 196 -14.87 13.46 -22.93
C LEU A 196 -13.60 13.33 -22.06
N GLN A 197 -12.53 14.07 -22.38
CA GLN A 197 -11.29 14.02 -21.60
C GLN A 197 -11.48 14.53 -20.17
N ILE A 198 -12.28 15.58 -19.97
CA ILE A 198 -12.63 16.10 -18.65
C ILE A 198 -13.43 15.07 -17.85
N GLN A 199 -14.41 14.41 -18.46
CA GLN A 199 -15.19 13.36 -17.80
C GLN A 199 -14.29 12.20 -17.36
N LEU A 200 -13.42 11.73 -18.26
CA LEU A 200 -12.47 10.67 -17.96
C LEU A 200 -11.46 11.06 -16.85
N PHE A 201 -11.03 12.32 -16.82
CA PHE A 201 -10.16 12.83 -15.76
C PHE A 201 -10.90 12.93 -14.41
N ARG A 202 -12.15 13.43 -14.40
CA ARG A 202 -12.98 13.47 -13.19
C ARG A 202 -13.22 12.06 -12.63
N ALA A 203 -13.49 11.08 -13.49
CA ALA A 203 -13.62 9.68 -13.10
C ALA A 203 -12.32 9.15 -12.46
N LEU A 204 -11.16 9.46 -13.04
CA LEU A 204 -9.86 9.09 -12.47
C LEU A 204 -9.62 9.72 -11.08
N VAL A 205 -9.95 11.00 -10.92
CA VAL A 205 -9.85 11.69 -9.62
C VAL A 205 -10.79 11.05 -8.60
N ALA A 206 -12.05 10.80 -8.96
CA ALA A 206 -13.00 10.12 -8.07
C ALA A 206 -12.52 8.72 -7.66
N GLN A 207 -12.00 7.94 -8.62
CA GLN A 207 -11.41 6.63 -8.36
C GLN A 207 -10.18 6.70 -7.45
N THR A 208 -9.46 7.83 -7.43
CA THR A 208 -8.29 8.03 -6.56
C THR A 208 -8.69 8.45 -5.15
N LEU A 209 -9.72 9.27 -5.02
CA LEU A 209 -10.20 9.77 -3.73
C LEU A 209 -10.82 8.65 -2.88
N LEU A 210 -11.53 7.71 -3.50
CA LEU A 210 -12.15 6.59 -2.78
C LEU A 210 -11.12 5.75 -1.97
N PRO A 211 -10.07 5.15 -2.57
CA PRO A 211 -9.05 4.42 -1.83
C PRO A 211 -8.20 5.34 -0.95
N LEU A 212 -8.05 6.63 -1.27
CA LEU A 212 -7.40 7.60 -0.38
C LEU A 212 -8.06 7.67 1.00
N PHE A 213 -9.37 7.88 1.02
CA PHE A 213 -10.10 8.02 2.28
C PHE A 213 -10.38 6.67 2.95
N LEU A 214 -10.65 5.63 2.17
CA LEU A 214 -11.08 4.34 2.72
C LEU A 214 -9.92 3.39 3.06
N CYS A 215 -8.76 3.58 2.45
CA CYS A 215 -7.65 2.63 2.61
C CYS A 215 -6.33 3.32 2.98
N TYR A 216 -5.85 4.28 2.18
CA TYR A 216 -4.51 4.86 2.36
C TYR A 216 -4.39 5.69 3.65
N ILE A 217 -5.39 6.53 3.97
CA ILE A 217 -5.41 7.29 5.22
C ILE A 217 -5.52 6.35 6.43
N PRO A 218 -6.48 5.41 6.51
CA PRO A 218 -6.53 4.42 7.59
C PRO A 218 -5.23 3.63 7.76
N CYS A 219 -4.64 3.11 6.68
CA CYS A 219 -3.37 2.37 6.76
C CYS A 219 -2.22 3.25 7.30
N THR A 220 -2.13 4.51 6.84
CA THR A 220 -1.12 5.45 7.35
C THR A 220 -1.32 5.73 8.83
N MET A 221 -2.56 5.89 9.28
CA MET A 221 -2.88 6.05 10.70
C MET A 221 -2.48 4.81 11.50
N ILE A 222 -2.77 3.60 11.01
CA ILE A 222 -2.38 2.35 11.66
C ILE A 222 -0.86 2.25 11.83
N PHE A 223 -0.09 2.71 10.85
CA PHE A 223 1.37 2.74 10.95
C PHE A 223 1.87 3.78 11.96
N LEU A 224 1.25 4.96 12.02
CA LEU A 224 1.75 6.08 12.83
C LEU A 224 1.23 6.10 14.28
N VAL A 225 0.03 5.58 14.53
CA VAL A 225 -0.59 5.59 15.87
C VAL A 225 0.31 4.93 16.92
N PRO A 226 0.87 3.72 16.71
CA PRO A 226 1.70 3.09 17.72
C PRO A 226 3.06 3.79 17.92
N LEU A 227 3.51 4.63 16.98
CA LEU A 227 4.69 5.50 17.17
C LEU A 227 4.40 6.71 18.06
N SER A 228 3.13 7.14 18.15
CA SER A 228 2.73 8.32 18.94
C SER A 228 2.53 8.03 20.43
N GLY A 229 2.59 6.76 20.85
CA GLY A 229 2.26 6.33 22.21
C GLY A 229 0.77 6.40 22.55
N LEU A 230 -0.10 6.69 21.57
CA LEU A 230 -1.55 6.69 21.75
C LEU A 230 -2.08 5.25 21.74
N GLN A 231 -2.59 4.79 22.88
CA GLN A 231 -3.25 3.48 23.00
C GLN A 231 -4.66 3.53 22.41
N LEU A 232 -4.77 3.41 21.09
CA LEU A 232 -6.06 3.25 20.40
C LEU A 232 -6.34 1.76 20.21
N GLY A 233 -7.30 1.20 20.95
CA GLY A 233 -7.83 -0.15 20.74
C GLY A 233 -8.73 -0.20 19.49
N LEU A 234 -8.16 0.05 18.31
CA LEU A 234 -8.90 0.10 17.04
C LEU A 234 -8.72 -1.19 16.26
N GLN A 235 -9.81 -1.94 16.08
CA GLN A 235 -9.93 -3.00 15.09
C GLN A 235 -10.42 -2.36 13.79
N VAL A 236 -9.58 -2.29 12.76
CA VAL A 236 -10.00 -1.81 11.43
C VAL A 236 -10.20 -3.04 10.54
N LEU A 237 -11.47 -3.36 10.29
CA LEU A 237 -11.86 -4.28 9.22
C LEU A 237 -11.75 -3.50 7.89
N LEU A 238 -10.74 -3.85 7.09
CA LEU A 238 -10.66 -3.43 5.68
C LEU A 238 -11.45 -4.42 4.81
#